data_AF-F0GHM9-F1
#
_entry.id   AF-F0GHM9-F1
#
_cell.length_a   1.000
_cell.length_b   1.000
_cell.length_c   1.000
_cell.angle_alpha   90.00
_cell.angle_beta   90.00
_cell.angle_gamma   90.00
#
_symmetry.space_group_name_H-M   'P 1'
#
loop_
_entity.id
_entity.type
_entity.pdbx_description
1 polymer ?
#
loop_
_entity_poly.entity_id
_entity_poly.type
_entity_poly.pdbx_seq_one_letter_code
_entity_poly.pdbx_strand_id
1 'polypeptide(L)'
;MRAKAPNAAVSYVDGTDANAAATAAAQADVAIVFATQWQTEGLDLASLSLPDANADPYNQQYDQNALIAAVAAKAKRVIVVLENGSPG
;
A
#
# COMPACT_ATOMS: atom_id res chain seq x y z
N MET A 1 -0.25 18.56 -5.94
CA MET A 1 -1.19 18.30 -4.82
C MET A 1 -1.17 19.36 -3.69
N ARG A 2 -0.20 20.29 -3.62
CA ARG A 2 -0.16 21.33 -2.55
C ARG A 2 -1.13 22.51 -2.72
N ALA A 3 -1.80 22.64 -3.87
CA ALA A 3 -2.65 23.80 -4.19
C ALA A 3 -4.12 23.71 -3.70
N LYS A 4 -4.57 22.55 -3.20
CA LYS A 4 -5.98 22.33 -2.81
C LYS A 4 -6.21 22.20 -1.29
N ALA A 5 -5.15 22.17 -0.48
CA ALA A 5 -5.24 22.11 0.98
C ALA A 5 -4.00 22.75 1.62
N PRO A 6 -3.95 24.09 1.78
CA PRO A 6 -2.77 24.79 2.26
C PRO A 6 -2.37 24.43 3.70
N ASN A 7 -3.29 23.86 4.48
CA ASN A 7 -3.07 23.43 5.87
C ASN A 7 -2.83 21.92 6.00
N ALA A 8 -2.81 21.17 4.90
CA ALA A 8 -2.55 19.73 4.96
C ALA A 8 -1.04 19.47 4.92
N ALA A 9 -0.51 18.90 6.00
CA ALA A 9 0.83 18.32 6.00
C ALA A 9 0.78 16.95 5.30
N VAL A 10 1.63 16.76 4.29
CA VAL A 10 1.75 15.50 3.56
C VAL A 10 3.17 14.98 3.77
N SER A 11 3.29 13.78 4.34
CA SER A 11 4.53 13.01 4.42
C SER A 11 4.45 11.80 3.49
N TYR A 12 5.58 11.45 2.88
CA TYR A 12 5.71 10.28 2.00
C TYR A 12 6.69 9.28 2.62
N VAL A 13 6.31 8.00 2.60
CA VAL A 13 7.14 6.86 3.00
C VAL A 13 7.03 5.84 1.87
N ASP A 14 8.14 5.26 1.42
CA ASP A 14 8.19 4.38 0.25
C ASP A 14 7.63 2.97 0.49
N GLY A 15 7.27 2.63 1.74
CA GLY A 15 6.61 1.38 2.10
C GLY A 15 7.55 0.17 2.22
N THR A 16 8.85 0.33 1.94
CA THR A 16 9.83 -0.77 2.04
C THR A 16 10.10 -1.19 3.49
N ASP A 17 9.89 -0.28 4.44
CA ASP A 17 9.91 -0.56 5.88
C ASP A 17 8.51 -0.37 6.48
N ALA A 18 7.86 -1.49 6.79
CA ALA A 18 6.53 -1.52 7.39
C ALA A 18 6.46 -0.84 8.77
N ASN A 19 7.54 -0.88 9.57
CA ASN A 19 7.59 -0.23 10.87
C ASN A 19 7.71 1.29 10.74
N ALA A 20 8.52 1.77 9.79
CA ALA A 20 8.60 3.19 9.48
C ALA A 20 7.26 3.73 8.99
N ALA A 21 6.60 3.02 8.07
CA ALA A 21 5.28 3.37 7.56
C ALA A 21 4.21 3.39 8.66
N ALA A 22 4.17 2.38 9.53
CA ALA A 22 3.23 2.32 10.65
C ALA A 22 3.47 3.45 11.67
N THR A 23 4.73 3.83 11.91
CA THR A 23 5.08 4.94 12.81
C THR A 23 4.64 6.28 12.24
N ALA A 24 4.84 6.50 10.94
CA ALA A 24 4.33 7.70 10.26
C ALA A 24 2.79 7.75 10.29
N ALA A 25 2.13 6.61 10.05
CA ALA A 25 0.68 6.51 10.07
C ALA A 25 0.05 6.80 11.45
N ALA A 26 0.74 6.44 12.54
CA ALA A 26 0.29 6.73 13.90
C ALA A 26 0.20 8.24 14.20
N GLN A 27 0.99 9.06 13.50
CA GLN A 27 1.02 10.52 13.65
C GLN A 27 0.05 11.23 12.71
N ALA A 28 -0.57 10.51 11.77
CA ALA A 28 -1.47 11.08 10.77
C ALA A 28 -2.95 10.95 11.18
N ASP A 29 -3.78 11.87 10.69
CA ASP A 29 -5.23 11.75 10.84
C ASP A 29 -5.86 10.77 9.84
N VAL A 30 -5.19 10.58 8.70
CA VAL A 30 -5.52 9.61 7.65
C VAL A 30 -4.22 9.10 7.04
N ALA A 31 -4.08 7.78 6.93
CA ALA A 31 -3.01 7.14 6.17
C ALA A 31 -3.58 6.57 4.86
N ILE A 32 -2.87 6.81 3.75
CA ILE A 32 -3.22 6.28 2.43
C ILE A 32 -2.09 5.32 2.02
N VAL A 33 -2.43 4.05 1.84
CA VAL A 33 -1.48 3.01 1.39
C VAL A 33 -1.82 2.64 -0.04
N PHE A 34 -0.85 2.75 -0.94
CA PHE A 34 -0.99 2.28 -2.32
C PHE A 34 -0.43 0.87 -2.39
N ALA A 35 -1.22 -0.06 -2.93
CA ALA A 35 -0.82 -1.43 -3.16
C ALA A 35 -1.12 -1.81 -4.61
N THR A 36 -0.22 -2.53 -5.25
CA THR A 36 -0.30 -2.96 -6.64
C THR A 36 -0.74 -4.42 -6.70
N GLN A 37 -1.68 -4.72 -7.58
CA GLN A 37 -2.07 -6.09 -7.92
C GLN A 37 -1.95 -6.27 -9.44
N TRP A 38 -0.88 -6.92 -9.88
CA TRP A 38 -0.75 -7.36 -11.26
C TRP A 38 -1.59 -8.63 -11.46
N GLN A 39 -2.68 -8.52 -12.22
CA GLN A 39 -3.44 -9.66 -12.71
C GLN A 39 -2.88 -10.05 -14.07
N THR A 40 -2.08 -11.12 -14.15
CA THR A 40 -1.75 -11.74 -15.43
C THR A 40 -2.98 -12.55 -15.87
N GLU A 41 -3.53 -12.20 -17.04
CA GLU A 41 -4.69 -12.88 -17.65
C GLU A 41 -4.40 -14.38 -17.76
N GLY A 42 -5.11 -15.20 -16.97
CA GLY A 42 -5.04 -16.67 -17.03
C GLY A 42 -4.65 -17.42 -15.75
N LEU A 43 -4.27 -16.73 -14.67
CA LEU A 43 -4.20 -17.35 -13.33
C LEU A 43 -5.43 -16.95 -12.52
N ASP A 44 -6.39 -17.87 -12.41
CA ASP A 44 -7.42 -17.76 -11.36
C ASP A 44 -6.71 -17.58 -10.02
N LEU A 45 -7.03 -16.46 -9.36
CA LEU A 45 -6.53 -16.14 -8.02
C LEU A 45 -6.99 -17.24 -7.07
N ALA A 46 -6.10 -18.17 -6.72
CA ALA A 46 -6.37 -19.19 -5.71
C ALA A 46 -6.64 -18.57 -4.33
N SER A 47 -6.34 -17.27 -4.13
CA SER A 47 -6.77 -16.48 -2.96
C SER A 47 -6.84 -14.98 -3.27
N LEU A 48 -7.69 -14.25 -2.53
CA LEU A 48 -7.82 -12.78 -2.52
C LEU A 48 -6.60 -12.04 -1.89
N SER A 49 -5.47 -12.72 -1.71
CA SER A 49 -4.27 -12.15 -1.07
C SER A 49 -3.53 -11.24 -2.05
N LEU A 50 -3.02 -10.09 -1.57
CA LEU A 50 -2.14 -9.27 -2.39
C LEU A 50 -0.81 -10.00 -2.63
N PRO A 51 -0.22 -9.88 -3.83
CA PRO A 51 1.04 -10.53 -4.15
C PRO A 51 2.17 -10.00 -3.27
N ASP A 52 2.98 -10.91 -2.74
CA ASP A 52 4.24 -10.65 -2.03
C ASP A 52 5.44 -10.90 -2.95
N ALA A 53 6.65 -10.71 -2.43
CA ALA A 53 7.88 -10.97 -3.18
C ALA A 53 8.07 -12.44 -3.60
N ASN A 54 7.31 -13.39 -3.02
CA ASN A 54 7.33 -14.79 -3.45
C ASN A 54 6.41 -15.02 -4.66
N ALA A 55 5.27 -14.31 -4.70
CA ALA A 55 4.26 -14.42 -5.75
C ALA A 55 4.62 -13.64 -7.03
N ASP A 56 5.30 -12.50 -6.89
CA ASP A 56 5.79 -11.70 -8.03
C ASP A 56 7.13 -11.02 -7.68
N PRO A 57 8.26 -11.75 -7.71
CA PRO A 57 9.57 -11.21 -7.34
C PRO A 57 10.09 -10.12 -8.29
N TYR A 58 9.49 -9.96 -9.47
CA TYR A 58 9.89 -8.95 -10.46
C TYR A 58 9.19 -7.62 -10.23
N ASN A 59 7.92 -7.63 -9.80
CA ASN A 59 7.15 -6.40 -9.58
C ASN A 59 6.88 -6.08 -8.11
N GLN A 60 7.09 -7.03 -7.19
CA GLN A 60 6.86 -6.85 -5.76
C GLN A 60 8.14 -7.05 -4.96
N GLN A 61 8.70 -5.94 -4.49
CA GLN A 61 9.93 -5.94 -3.71
C GLN A 61 9.69 -6.07 -2.20
N TYR A 62 8.43 -6.06 -1.74
CA TYR A 62 8.05 -6.13 -0.32
C TYR A 62 6.67 -6.76 -0.13
N ASP A 63 6.40 -7.28 1.07
CA ASP A 63 5.10 -7.84 1.44
C ASP A 63 4.09 -6.72 1.70
N GLN A 64 3.22 -6.49 0.72
CA GLN A 64 2.20 -5.45 0.77
C GLN A 64 1.11 -5.74 1.82
N ASN A 65 0.82 -7.01 2.10
CA ASN A 65 -0.14 -7.38 3.15
C ASN A 65 0.44 -7.03 4.52
N ALA A 66 1.72 -7.34 4.76
CA ALA A 66 2.41 -6.97 6.00
C ALA A 66 2.48 -5.45 6.18
N LEU A 67 2.75 -4.69 5.11
CA LEU A 67 2.72 -3.22 5.13
C LEU A 67 1.33 -2.68 5.51
N ILE A 68 0.28 -3.13 4.82
CA ILE A 68 -1.10 -2.70 5.08
C ILE A 68 -1.50 -3.06 6.51
N ALA A 69 -1.20 -4.28 6.97
CA ALA A 69 -1.53 -4.72 8.32
C ALA A 69 -0.83 -3.86 9.39
N ALA A 70 0.46 -3.56 9.20
CA ALA A 70 1.23 -2.74 10.13
C ALA A 70 0.68 -1.29 10.19
N VAL A 71 0.33 -0.71 9.04
CA VAL A 71 -0.25 0.63 8.96
C VAL A 71 -1.66 0.67 9.57
N ALA A 72 -2.52 -0.30 9.24
CA ALA A 72 -3.88 -0.41 9.75
C ALA A 72 -3.93 -0.60 11.28
N ALA A 73 -2.94 -1.29 11.85
CA ALA A 73 -2.86 -1.47 13.29
C ALA A 73 -2.57 -0.17 14.07
N LYS A 74 -1.99 0.86 13.43
CA LYS A 74 -1.56 2.09 14.11
C LYS A 74 -2.28 3.37 13.66
N ALA A 75 -2.82 3.40 12.44
CA ALA A 75 -3.46 4.60 11.93
C ALA A 75 -4.87 4.80 12.52
N LYS A 76 -5.26 6.06 12.76
CA LYS A 76 -6.64 6.39 13.17
C LYS A 76 -7.66 6.05 12.07
N ARG A 77 -7.27 6.23 10.80
CA ARG A 77 -8.05 5.94 9.59
C ARG A 77 -7.10 5.50 8.49
N VAL A 78 -7.44 4.41 7.80
CA VAL A 78 -6.69 3.89 6.65
C VAL A 78 -7.57 3.90 5.41
N ILE A 79 -6.99 4.34 4.30
CA ILE A 79 -7.49 4.11 2.95
C ILE A 79 -6.45 3.26 2.23
N VAL A 80 -6.87 2.12 1.68
CA VAL A 80 -6.02 1.32 0.80
C VAL A 80 -6.47 1.57 -0.64
N VAL A 81 -5.54 2.00 -1.48
CA VAL A 81 -5.74 2.18 -2.92
C VAL A 81 -5.12 0.99 -3.62
N LEU A 82 -5.95 0.21 -4.31
CA LEU A 82 -5.52 -0.93 -5.11
C LEU A 82 -5.34 -0.47 -6.56
N GLU A 83 -4.11 -0.56 -7.05
CA GLU A 83 -3.75 -0.29 -8.44
C GLU A 83 -3.70 -1.62 -9.20
N ASN A 84 -4.80 -1.92 -9.90
CA ASN A 84 -4.91 -3.09 -10.77
C ASN A 84 -4.62 -2.66 -12.21
N GLY A 85 -3.47 -3.07 -12.74
CA GLY A 85 -3.13 -2.87 -14.15
C GLY A 85 -3.31 -4.16 -14.93
N SER A 86 -4.31 -4.25 -15.80
CA SER A 86 -4.13 -5.00 -17.05
C SER A 86 -3.57 -3.99 -18.07
N PRO A 87 -2.42 -4.24 -18.71
CA PRO A 87 -2.11 -3.51 -19.92
C PRO A 87 -3.19 -3.89 -20.95
N GLY A 88 -4.06 -2.93 -21.27
CA GLY A 88 -4.91 -3.02 -22.46
C GLY A 88 -4.11 -2.78 -23.72
#